data_AF-A0A536SKZ5-F1
#
_entry.id   AF-A0A536SKZ5-F1
#
_cell.length_a   1.000
_cell.length_b   1.000
_cell.length_c   1.000
_cell.angle_alpha   90.00
_cell.angle_beta   90.00
_cell.angle_gamma   90.00
#
_symmetry.space_group_name_H-M   'P 1'
#
loop_
_entity.id
_entity.type
_entity.pdbx_description
1 polymer ?
#
loop_
_entity_poly.entity_id
_entity_poly.type
_entity_poly.pdbx_seq_one_letter_code
_entity_poly.pdbx_strand_id
1 'polypeptide(L)'
;MNFALILFVLLLFTGAFALADAVYFRKQRGADEKEPWWIEYPKSFFPVILIVFLLRSFLVEPFKIPSGSMVPTLVVGDFILVNKFAYGIRIPLVNKKIVDVGEPRRGDVMVFRFPEDPTLDYIKRVIGVPGDKIVYANKRLFINGVEQPHR
;
A
#
# COMPACT_ATOMS: atom_id res chain seq x y z
N MET A 1 -5.81 -11.90 4.15
CA MET A 1 -4.85 -12.58 3.23
C MET A 1 -3.97 -11.50 2.59
N ASN A 2 -2.65 -11.58 2.73
CA ASN A 2 -1.75 -10.50 2.30
C ASN A 2 -1.59 -10.51 0.77
N PHE A 3 -2.39 -9.70 0.07
CA PHE A 3 -2.37 -9.61 -1.39
C PHE A 3 -0.98 -9.21 -1.92
N ALA A 4 -0.13 -8.53 -1.14
CA ALA A 4 1.26 -8.26 -1.53
C ALA A 4 2.13 -9.53 -1.53
N LEU A 5 1.89 -10.45 -0.59
CA LEU A 5 2.60 -11.73 -0.52
C LEU A 5 2.23 -12.63 -1.72
N ILE A 6 0.96 -12.65 -2.11
CA ILE A 6 0.51 -13.38 -3.31
C ILE A 6 1.20 -12.85 -4.56
N LEU A 7 1.20 -11.53 -4.77
CA LEU A 7 1.90 -10.92 -5.91
C LEU A 7 3.41 -11.21 -5.88
N PHE A 8 4.04 -11.20 -4.70
CA PHE A 8 5.45 -11.51 -4.56
C PHE A 8 5.77 -12.97 -4.94
N VAL A 9 4.96 -13.93 -4.48
CA VAL A 9 5.11 -15.35 -4.85
C VAL A 9 4.91 -15.54 -6.36
N LEU A 10 3.91 -14.89 -6.95
CA LEU A 10 3.69 -14.93 -8.40
C LEU A 10 4.87 -14.32 -9.18
N LEU A 11 5.44 -13.22 -8.68
CA LEU A 11 6.61 -12.57 -9.25
C LEU A 11 7.83 -13.51 -9.21
N LEU A 12 8.09 -14.17 -8.08
CA LEU A 12 9.20 -15.12 -7.95
C LEU A 12 9.00 -16.32 -8.88
N PHE A 13 7.78 -16.86 -8.95
CA PHE A 13 7.46 -17.97 -9.83
C PHE A 13 7.66 -17.58 -11.30
N THR A 14 6.98 -16.54 -11.78
CA THR A 14 7.08 -16.08 -13.17
C THR A 14 8.50 -15.62 -13.53
N GLY A 15 9.20 -14.97 -12.60
CA GLY A 15 10.60 -14.56 -12.75
C GLY A 15 11.57 -15.74 -12.82
N ALA A 16 11.37 -16.79 -12.03
CA ALA A 16 12.19 -18.01 -12.09
C ALA A 16 12.02 -18.73 -13.43
N PHE A 17 10.80 -18.83 -13.95
CA PHE A 17 10.54 -19.39 -15.28
C PHE A 17 11.17 -18.53 -16.40
N ALA A 18 11.04 -17.20 -16.32
CA ALA A 18 11.67 -16.29 -17.28
C ALA A 18 13.21 -16.36 -17.24
N LEU A 19 13.80 -16.49 -16.05
CA LEU A 19 15.25 -16.63 -15.87
C LEU A 19 15.76 -17.99 -16.36
N ALA A 20 15.08 -19.08 -16.00
CA ALA A 20 15.41 -20.43 -16.45
C ALA A 20 15.33 -20.52 -17.97
N ASP A 21 14.33 -19.88 -18.57
CA ASP A 21 14.25 -19.73 -20.02
C ASP A 21 15.45 -18.98 -20.59
N ALA A 22 15.72 -17.77 -20.09
CA ALA A 22 16.80 -16.93 -20.58
C ALA A 22 18.21 -17.55 -20.46
N VAL A 23 18.46 -18.32 -19.39
CA VAL A 23 19.79 -18.89 -19.08
C VAL A 23 19.98 -20.29 -19.66
N TYR A 24 18.96 -21.14 -19.61
CA TYR A 24 19.08 -22.57 -19.93
C TYR A 24 18.35 -22.93 -21.23
N PHE A 25 17.04 -22.69 -21.30
CA PHE A 25 16.23 -23.17 -22.44
C PHE A 25 16.43 -22.35 -23.72
N ARG A 26 16.83 -21.08 -23.64
CA ARG A 26 17.13 -20.22 -24.80
C ARG A 26 18.41 -20.65 -25.52
N LYS A 27 19.36 -21.27 -24.81
CA LYS A 27 20.61 -21.81 -25.40
C LYS A 27 20.43 -23.17 -26.09
N GLN A 28 19.43 -23.94 -25.68
CA GLN A 28 19.14 -25.27 -26.22
C GLN A 28 18.09 -25.26 -27.35
N ARG A 29 17.40 -24.15 -27.58
CA ARG A 29 16.37 -24.03 -28.63
C ARG A 29 16.92 -23.45 -29.93
N GLY A 30 16.55 -24.06 -31.06
CA GLY A 30 16.69 -23.46 -32.39
C GLY A 30 15.76 -22.24 -32.52
N ALA A 31 16.13 -21.25 -33.32
CA ALA A 31 15.43 -19.97 -33.45
C ALA A 31 13.96 -20.07 -33.93
N ASP A 32 13.49 -21.27 -34.32
CA ASP A 32 12.19 -21.54 -34.96
C ASP A 32 11.30 -22.52 -34.16
N GLU A 33 11.75 -22.99 -32.98
CA GLU A 33 10.92 -23.86 -32.13
C GLU A 33 9.99 -23.04 -31.24
N LYS A 34 8.67 -23.28 -31.38
CA LYS A 34 7.64 -22.62 -30.57
C LYS A 34 7.88 -22.86 -29.09
N GLU A 35 7.76 -21.78 -28.30
CA GLU A 35 7.91 -21.89 -26.86
C GLU A 35 6.83 -22.81 -26.28
N PRO A 36 7.19 -23.69 -25.33
CA PRO A 36 6.19 -24.45 -24.63
C PRO A 36 5.26 -23.51 -23.83
N TRP A 37 3.96 -23.76 -23.88
CA TRP A 37 2.90 -22.97 -23.22
C TRP A 37 3.17 -22.62 -21.74
N TRP A 38 3.63 -23.59 -20.93
CA TRP A 38 4.08 -23.44 -19.54
C TRP A 38 5.28 -22.50 -19.31
N ILE A 39 6.01 -22.09 -20.35
CA ILE A 39 7.06 -21.06 -20.30
C ILE A 39 6.56 -19.73 -20.88
N GLU A 40 5.82 -19.79 -21.99
CA GLU A 40 5.29 -18.62 -22.70
C GLU A 40 4.35 -17.78 -21.81
N TYR A 41 3.43 -18.44 -21.09
CA TYR A 41 2.48 -17.74 -20.22
C TYR A 41 3.16 -17.03 -19.04
N PRO A 42 3.96 -17.69 -18.17
CA PRO A 42 4.65 -17.01 -17.07
C PRO A 42 5.55 -15.87 -17.52
N LYS A 43 6.28 -16.05 -18.62
CA LYS A 43 7.18 -15.04 -19.20
C LYS A 43 6.41 -13.81 -19.69
N SER A 44 5.28 -14.01 -20.36
CA SER A 44 4.41 -12.92 -20.83
C SER A 44 3.75 -12.15 -19.68
N PHE A 45 3.38 -12.83 -18.59
CA PHE A 45 2.75 -12.18 -17.43
C PHE A 45 3.76 -11.51 -16.48
N PHE A 46 5.02 -11.93 -16.48
CA PHE A 46 6.06 -11.36 -15.62
C PHE A 46 6.15 -9.82 -15.65
N PRO A 47 6.27 -9.13 -16.81
CA PRO A 47 6.37 -7.67 -16.82
C PRO A 47 5.12 -6.99 -16.24
N VAL A 48 3.93 -7.55 -16.50
CA VAL A 48 2.67 -7.02 -15.96
C VAL A 48 2.63 -7.18 -14.44
N ILE A 49 2.96 -8.37 -13.92
CA ILE A 49 3.01 -8.64 -12.48
C ILE A 49 4.06 -7.76 -11.80
N LEU A 50 5.23 -7.57 -12.43
CA LEU A 50 6.29 -6.70 -11.93
C LEU A 50 5.82 -5.25 -11.83
N ILE A 51 5.18 -4.71 -12.87
CA ILE A 51 4.65 -3.34 -12.84
C ILE A 51 3.58 -3.20 -11.76
N VAL A 52 2.61 -4.12 -11.70
CA VAL A 52 1.56 -4.10 -10.66
C VAL A 52 2.16 -4.21 -9.27
N PHE A 53 3.17 -5.07 -9.08
CA PHE A 53 3.88 -5.22 -7.82
C PHE A 53 4.61 -3.92 -7.43
N LEU A 54 5.31 -3.26 -8.35
CA LEU A 54 6.01 -2.00 -8.10
C LEU A 54 5.03 -0.86 -7.78
N LEU A 55 3.98 -0.69 -8.60
CA LEU A 55 2.93 0.30 -8.38
C LEU A 55 2.29 0.12 -7.00
N ARG A 56 1.96 -1.12 -6.64
CA ARG A 56 1.28 -1.43 -5.38
C ARG A 56 2.21 -1.38 -4.16
N SER A 57 3.48 -1.73 -4.36
CA SER A 57 4.49 -1.69 -3.30
C SER A 57 4.87 -0.27 -2.92
N PHE A 58 4.87 0.64 -3.90
CA PHE A 58 5.45 1.96 -3.73
C PHE A 58 4.45 3.10 -3.94
N LEU A 59 3.67 3.11 -5.02
CA LEU A 59 2.84 4.27 -5.41
C LEU A 59 1.49 4.31 -4.69
N VAL A 60 0.64 3.32 -4.93
CA VAL A 60 -0.77 3.39 -4.53
C VAL A 60 -1.26 2.05 -4.00
N GLU A 61 -1.94 2.08 -2.86
CA GLU A 61 -2.70 0.93 -2.37
C GLU A 61 -4.21 1.24 -2.31
N PRO A 62 -5.05 0.42 -2.95
CA PRO A 62 -6.48 0.53 -2.83
C PRO A 62 -6.96 -0.03 -1.48
N PHE A 63 -7.76 0.75 -0.76
CA PHE A 63 -8.47 0.30 0.44
C PHE A 63 -9.97 0.44 0.24
N LYS A 64 -10.72 -0.52 0.77
CA LYS A 64 -12.19 -0.43 0.87
C LYS A 64 -12.54 0.00 2.28
N ILE A 65 -13.39 1.01 2.43
CA ILE A 65 -13.82 1.52 3.75
C ILE A 65 -14.76 0.51 4.42
N PRO A 66 -14.36 -0.12 5.54
CA PRO A 66 -15.18 -1.13 6.20
C PRO A 66 -16.13 -0.53 7.24
N SER A 67 -15.90 0.71 7.68
CA SER A 67 -16.63 1.32 8.80
C SER A 67 -16.98 2.79 8.56
N GLY A 68 -18.09 3.24 9.14
CA GLY A 68 -18.62 4.61 8.98
C GLY A 68 -18.00 5.64 9.92
N SER A 69 -16.84 5.38 10.52
CA SER A 69 -16.23 6.29 11.50
C SER A 69 -15.80 7.65 10.92
N MET A 70 -15.72 7.74 9.60
CA MET A 70 -15.29 8.92 8.87
C MET A 70 -16.45 9.61 8.13
N VAL A 71 -17.70 9.22 8.39
CA VAL A 71 -18.90 9.89 7.86
C VAL A 71 -18.95 11.33 8.39
N PRO A 72 -19.26 12.34 7.54
CA PRO A 72 -19.71 12.24 6.15
C PRO A 72 -18.59 12.26 5.10
N THR A 73 -17.31 12.33 5.48
CA THR A 73 -16.20 12.42 4.51
C THR A 73 -15.99 11.12 3.73
N LEU A 74 -16.09 9.96 4.38
CA LEU A 74 -15.94 8.64 3.75
C LEU A 74 -17.09 7.74 4.16
N VAL A 75 -17.75 7.14 3.18
CA VAL A 75 -18.92 6.28 3.38
C VAL A 75 -18.48 4.81 3.32
N VAL A 76 -19.22 3.96 4.04
CA VAL A 76 -18.99 2.51 4.02
C VAL A 76 -19.16 1.99 2.59
N GLY A 77 -18.16 1.28 2.09
CA GLY A 77 -18.15 0.75 0.73
C GLY A 77 -17.34 1.58 -0.28
N ASP A 78 -16.91 2.79 0.08
CA ASP A 78 -16.03 3.60 -0.76
C ASP A 78 -14.69 2.91 -0.99
N PHE A 79 -14.14 3.11 -2.20
CA PHE A 79 -12.77 2.73 -2.54
C PHE A 79 -11.89 3.96 -2.53
N ILE A 80 -10.84 3.94 -1.71
CA ILE A 80 -9.86 5.02 -1.63
C ILE A 80 -8.51 4.54 -2.16
N LEU A 81 -7.79 5.46 -2.79
CA LEU A 81 -6.42 5.25 -3.22
C LEU A 81 -5.49 5.99 -2.27
N VAL A 82 -4.68 5.25 -1.53
CA VAL A 82 -3.75 5.82 -0.54
C VAL A 82 -2.37 5.95 -1.15
N ASN A 83 -1.83 7.18 -1.13
CA ASN A 83 -0.46 7.45 -1.51
C ASN A 83 0.48 7.10 -0.35
N LYS A 84 1.25 6.02 -0.49
CA LYS A 84 2.18 5.55 0.55
C LYS A 84 3.46 6.39 0.62
N PHE A 85 3.84 7.08 -0.45
CA PHE A 85 5.04 7.91 -0.47
C PHE A 85 4.94 9.17 0.37
N ALA A 86 3.73 9.67 0.62
CA ALA A 86 3.50 10.94 1.31
C ALA A 86 4.15 11.02 2.70
N TYR A 87 4.33 9.87 3.37
CA TYR A 87 4.88 9.80 4.74
C TYR A 87 6.04 8.80 4.87
N GLY A 88 6.73 8.52 3.76
CA GLY A 88 7.94 7.69 3.73
C GLY A 88 7.81 6.33 3.05
N ILE A 89 8.95 5.80 2.61
CA ILE A 89 9.01 4.52 1.89
C ILE A 89 9.03 3.36 2.90
N ARG A 90 8.03 2.48 2.84
CA ARG A 90 7.97 1.25 3.65
C ARG A 90 8.27 0.04 2.78
N ILE A 91 9.01 -0.93 3.33
CA ILE A 91 9.24 -2.21 2.65
C ILE A 91 7.90 -2.94 2.54
N PRO A 92 7.44 -3.34 1.34
CA PRO A 92 6.12 -3.97 1.14
C PRO A 92 5.93 -5.28 1.92
N LEU A 93 7.03 -5.96 2.30
CA LEU A 93 6.99 -7.23 3.03
C LEU A 93 7.22 -7.07 4.54
N VAL A 94 8.24 -6.28 4.93
CA VAL A 94 8.66 -6.13 6.34
C VAL A 94 7.93 -4.96 7.02
N ASN A 95 7.24 -4.10 6.26
CA ASN A 95 6.56 -2.88 6.73
C ASN A 95 7.44 -1.93 7.54
N LYS A 96 8.76 -2.07 7.42
CA LYS A 96 9.74 -1.19 8.04
C LYS A 96 9.86 0.07 7.21
N LYS A 97 9.71 1.24 7.85
CA LYS A 97 9.96 2.55 7.24
C LYS A 97 11.47 2.70 7.04
N ILE A 98 11.92 2.90 5.80
CA ILE A 98 13.34 3.08 5.46
C ILE A 98 13.68 4.56 5.31
N VAL A 99 12.81 5.32 4.65
CA VAL A 99 13.05 6.73 4.36
C VAL A 99 11.92 7.54 4.97
N ASP A 100 12.27 8.54 5.77
CA ASP A 100 11.33 9.55 6.22
C ASP A 100 11.27 10.67 5.17
N VAL A 101 10.11 10.84 4.54
CA VAL A 101 9.92 11.77 3.42
C VAL A 101 8.97 12.90 3.82
N GLY A 102 8.24 12.77 4.93
CA GLY A 102 7.27 13.77 5.34
C GLY A 102 6.59 13.44 6.67
N GLU A 103 6.20 14.49 7.37
CA GLU A 103 5.42 14.40 8.61
C GLU A 103 3.93 14.62 8.34
N PRO A 104 3.05 13.93 9.07
CA PRO A 104 1.61 14.17 8.99
C PRO A 104 1.28 15.60 9.38
N ARG A 105 0.45 16.28 8.58
CA ARG A 105 -0.02 17.63 8.89
C ARG A 105 -1.45 17.56 9.44
N ARG A 106 -1.82 18.59 10.21
CA ARG A 106 -3.20 18.70 10.71
C ARG A 106 -4.19 18.72 9.55
N GLY A 107 -5.28 17.97 9.70
CA GLY A 107 -6.33 17.83 8.71
C GLY A 107 -6.12 16.69 7.71
N ASP A 108 -4.91 16.13 7.60
CA ASP A 108 -4.64 15.00 6.72
C ASP A 108 -5.46 13.77 7.14
N VAL A 109 -5.96 13.01 6.17
CA VAL A 109 -6.57 11.70 6.42
C VAL A 109 -5.48 10.67 6.21
N MET A 110 -5.12 9.95 7.27
CA MET A 110 -4.04 8.97 7.25
C MET A 110 -4.55 7.57 7.52
N VAL A 111 -3.89 6.60 6.87
CA VAL A 111 -4.07 5.17 7.14
C VAL A 111 -2.88 4.70 7.95
N PHE A 112 -3.14 4.08 9.10
CA PHE A 112 -2.13 3.54 9.98
C PHE A 112 -2.60 2.24 10.62
N ARG A 113 -1.64 1.43 11.05
CA ARG A 113 -1.94 0.21 11.78
C ARG A 113 -2.33 0.55 13.20
N PHE A 114 -3.41 -0.06 13.67
CA PHE A 114 -3.84 0.14 15.04
C PHE A 114 -2.73 -0.29 16.01
N PRO A 115 -2.28 0.58 16.95
CA PRO A 115 -1.12 0.28 17.78
C PRO A 115 -1.27 -0.96 18.67
N GLU A 116 -2.48 -1.26 19.14
CA GLU A 116 -2.74 -2.42 19.99
C GLU A 116 -2.87 -3.72 19.18
N ASP A 117 -3.42 -3.64 17.96
CA ASP A 117 -3.52 -4.76 17.02
C ASP A 117 -3.07 -4.34 15.60
N PRO A 118 -1.79 -4.57 15.25
CA PRO A 118 -1.24 -4.19 13.96
C PRO A 118 -1.82 -4.95 12.75
N THR A 119 -2.71 -5.93 12.97
CA THR A 119 -3.41 -6.62 11.89
C THR A 119 -4.56 -5.79 11.32
N LEU A 120 -4.97 -4.72 12.02
CA LEU A 120 -6.05 -3.82 11.63
C LEU A 120 -5.49 -2.49 11.11
N ASP A 121 -5.93 -2.09 9.92
CA ASP A 121 -5.65 -0.76 9.36
C ASP A 121 -6.80 0.20 9.70
N TYR A 122 -6.46 1.36 10.29
CA TYR A 122 -7.38 2.42 10.68
C TYR A 122 -7.19 3.63 9.78
N ILE A 123 -8.32 4.25 9.43
CA ILE A 123 -8.36 5.48 8.63
C ILE A 123 -8.93 6.57 9.53
N LYS A 124 -8.11 7.56 9.87
CA LYS A 124 -8.51 8.68 10.74
C LYS A 124 -7.95 9.99 10.23
N ARG A 125 -8.55 11.10 10.66
CA ARG A 125 -8.04 12.44 10.43
C ARG A 125 -7.03 12.83 11.50
N VAL A 126 -5.90 13.39 11.08
CA VAL A 126 -4.88 13.97 11.97
C VAL A 126 -5.42 15.25 12.58
N ILE A 127 -5.61 15.26 13.89
CA ILE A 127 -6.10 16.43 14.62
C ILE A 127 -4.95 17.24 15.21
N GLY A 128 -3.94 16.60 15.80
CA GLY A 128 -2.76 17.28 16.30
C GLY A 128 -1.48 16.55 15.92
N VAL A 129 -0.39 17.30 15.93
CA VAL A 129 0.97 16.87 15.62
C VAL A 129 1.85 17.04 16.86
N PRO A 130 3.08 16.48 16.89
CA PRO A 130 3.98 16.66 18.03
C PRO A 130 4.13 18.15 18.42
N GLY A 131 3.98 18.45 19.71
CA GLY A 131 3.96 19.81 20.25
C GLY A 131 2.57 20.39 20.51
N ASP A 132 1.50 19.76 20.01
CA ASP A 132 0.14 20.23 20.21
C ASP A 132 -0.47 19.81 21.54
N LYS A 133 -1.18 20.76 22.17
CA LYS A 133 -2.05 20.50 23.31
C LYS A 133 -3.49 20.36 22.82
N ILE A 134 -4.01 19.14 22.86
CA ILE A 134 -5.38 18.81 22.46
C ILE A 134 -6.26 18.71 23.70
N VAL A 135 -7.38 19.42 23.70
CA VAL A 135 -8.43 19.28 24.72
C VAL A 135 -9.74 19.00 24.03
N TYR A 136 -10.42 17.93 24.42
CA TYR A 136 -11.76 17.62 23.96
C TYR A 136 -12.71 17.61 25.17
N ALA A 137 -13.64 18.56 25.22
CA ALA A 137 -14.58 18.72 26.33
C ALA A 137 -15.93 19.16 25.79
N ASN A 138 -17.02 18.57 26.28
CA ASN A 138 -18.39 18.92 25.89
C ASN A 138 -18.61 18.96 24.36
N LYS A 139 -18.03 17.99 23.63
CA LYS A 139 -18.03 17.88 22.16
C LYS A 139 -17.34 19.04 21.41
N ARG A 140 -16.57 19.87 22.11
CA ARG A 140 -15.74 20.92 21.53
C ARG A 140 -14.28 20.50 21.54
N LEU A 141 -13.61 20.74 20.43
CA LEU A 141 -12.20 20.45 20.25
C LEU A 141 -11.41 21.75 20.36
N PHE A 142 -10.39 21.76 21.21
CA PHE A 142 -9.44 22.87 21.33
C PHE A 142 -8.04 22.36 20.98
N ILE A 143 -7.37 23.09 20.11
CA ILE A 143 -5.96 22.84 19.76
C ILE A 143 -5.18 24.07 20.19
N ASN A 144 -4.21 23.89 21.08
CA ASN A 144 -3.38 24.97 21.62
C ASN A 144 -4.22 26.13 22.21
N GLY A 145 -5.36 25.80 22.84
CA GLY A 145 -6.29 26.76 23.43
C GLY A 145 -7.29 27.38 22.46
N VAL A 146 -7.16 27.14 21.14
CA VAL A 146 -8.06 27.68 20.11
C VAL A 146 -9.14 26.65 19.78
N GLU A 147 -10.40 27.02 19.95
CA GLU A 147 -11.55 26.19 19.58
C GLU A 147 -11.54 25.93 18.07
N GLN A 148 -11.70 24.67 17.68
CA GLN A 148 -11.79 24.24 16.29
C GLN A 148 -13.26 24.05 15.90
N PRO A 149 -13.64 24.48 14.69
CA PRO A 149 -15.00 24.29 14.20
C PRO A 149 -15.32 22.80 14.02
N HIS A 150 -16.56 22.42 14.34
CA HIS A 150 -17.09 21.09 14.05
C HIS A 150 -17.44 21.05 12.55
N ARG A 151 -16.69 20.26 11.76
CA ARG A 151 -16.94 20.04 10.32
C ARG A 151 -17.04 18.55 10.04
#